data_AF-A0A2J7RAK1-F1
#
_entry.id   AF-A0A2J7RAK1-F1
#
_cell.length_a   1.000
_cell.length_b   1.000
_cell.length_c   1.000
_cell.angle_alpha   90.00
_cell.angle_beta   90.00
_cell.angle_gamma   90.00
#
_symmetry.space_group_name_H-M   'P 1'
#
loop_
_entity.id
_entity.type
_entity.pdbx_description
1 polymer ?
#
loop_
_entity_poly.entity_id
_entity_poly.type
_entity_poly.pdbx_seq_one_letter_code
_entity_poly.pdbx_strand_id
1 'polypeptide(L)'
;MADFREQRAAVKFCFLLGKSGTETLEMLKTAYKDDAMGKTQVFEWFSRFKNGEMSIDDKPRSGRPSTARTHENVEKIREIIKEDRRRTIEEIVELSGVTWSSVQRILTEDLGMKRVAAKFVPRLLTAEQKQGRVEACCALKEESRNTTEVLSSISKDEFRQCFEKWNKRLDKCISVSGEYFEGD
;
A
#
# COMPACT_ATOMS: atom_id res chain seq x y z
N MET A 1 34.70 9.99 -20.09
CA MET A 1 33.57 10.86 -19.74
C MET A 1 33.61 11.04 -18.23
N ALA A 2 34.31 12.08 -17.78
CA ALA A 2 34.22 12.52 -16.40
C ALA A 2 32.75 12.79 -16.02
N ASP A 3 32.33 12.34 -14.84
CA ASP A 3 30.98 12.58 -14.35
C ASP A 3 30.81 14.08 -14.08
N PHE A 4 29.88 14.74 -14.77
CA PHE A 4 29.59 16.16 -14.56
C PHE A 4 29.20 16.46 -13.11
N ARG A 5 28.65 15.48 -12.38
CA ARG A 5 28.33 15.64 -10.96
C ARG A 5 29.59 15.77 -10.09
N GLU A 6 30.63 15.02 -10.40
CA GLU A 6 31.93 15.09 -9.72
C GLU A 6 32.57 16.47 -9.92
N GLN A 7 32.58 16.98 -11.16
CA GLN A 7 33.13 18.31 -11.45
C GLN A 7 32.33 19.43 -10.77
N ARG A 8 31.00 19.31 -10.66
CA ARG A 8 30.18 20.26 -9.87
C ARG A 8 30.55 20.24 -8.38
N ALA A 9 30.85 19.07 -7.83
CA ALA A 9 31.34 18.96 -6.45
C ALA A 9 32.70 19.64 -6.29
N ALA A 10 33.61 19.48 -7.25
CA ALA A 10 34.90 20.17 -7.27
C ALA A 10 34.75 21.70 -7.38
N VAL A 11 33.81 22.21 -8.20
CA VAL A 11 33.48 23.64 -8.26
C VAL A 11 32.98 24.14 -6.90
N LYS A 12 32.07 23.40 -6.26
CA LYS A 12 31.55 23.75 -4.93
C LYS A 12 32.64 23.78 -3.87
N PHE A 13 33.55 22.81 -3.90
CA PHE A 13 34.71 22.75 -3.01
C PHE A 13 35.61 23.98 -3.19
N CYS A 14 35.94 24.35 -4.43
CA CYS A 14 36.77 25.53 -4.71
C CYS A 14 36.07 26.83 -4.29
N PHE A 15 34.75 26.93 -4.49
CA PHE A 15 33.96 28.06 -4.01
C PHE A 15 34.02 28.20 -2.48
N LEU A 16 33.87 27.10 -1.73
CA LEU A 16 33.96 27.09 -0.26
C LEU A 16 35.37 27.44 0.25
N LEU A 17 36.41 27.13 -0.53
CA LEU A 17 37.79 27.54 -0.24
C LEU A 17 38.08 29.01 -0.59
N GLY A 18 37.09 29.76 -1.07
CA GLY A 18 37.26 31.17 -1.45
C GLY A 18 38.04 31.38 -2.75
N LYS A 19 38.18 30.35 -3.58
CA LYS A 19 38.81 30.47 -4.91
C LYS A 19 37.90 31.20 -5.88
N SER A 20 38.51 31.92 -6.82
CA SER A 20 37.80 32.56 -7.92
C SER A 20 37.35 31.54 -8.97
N GLY A 21 36.32 31.90 -9.76
CA GLY A 21 35.85 31.06 -10.86
C GLY A 21 36.92 30.82 -11.93
N THR A 22 37.83 31.78 -12.13
CA THR A 22 38.98 31.66 -13.04
C THR A 22 40.02 30.65 -12.53
N GLU A 23 40.38 30.71 -11.24
CA GLU A 23 41.30 29.72 -10.65
C GLU A 23 40.69 28.31 -10.71
N THR A 24 39.40 28.20 -10.39
CA THR A 24 38.68 26.92 -10.42
C THR A 24 38.63 26.33 -11.83
N LEU A 25 38.43 27.16 -12.86
CA LEU A 25 38.45 26.72 -14.25
C LEU A 25 39.81 26.13 -14.64
N GLU A 26 40.91 26.78 -14.25
CA GLU A 26 42.26 26.27 -14.55
C GLU A 26 42.59 24.99 -13.77
N MET A 27 42.13 24.89 -12.51
CA MET A 27 42.23 23.65 -11.74
C MET A 27 41.45 22.50 -12.40
N LEU A 28 40.23 22.77 -12.87
CA LEU A 28 39.41 21.78 -13.58
C LEU A 28 40.03 21.35 -14.91
N LYS A 29 40.55 22.28 -15.72
CA LYS A 29 41.28 21.95 -16.95
C LYS A 29 42.52 21.11 -16.68
N THR A 30 43.24 21.40 -15.60
CA THR A 30 44.44 20.63 -15.22
C THR A 30 44.08 19.21 -14.83
N ALA A 31 43.01 19.02 -14.04
CA ALA A 31 42.58 17.72 -13.55
C ALA A 31 41.87 16.87 -14.62
N TYR A 32 40.93 17.47 -15.37
CA TYR A 32 40.01 16.77 -16.27
C TYR A 32 40.35 16.94 -17.77
N LYS A 33 41.29 17.83 -18.12
CA LYS A 33 41.77 18.07 -19.50
C LYS A 33 40.61 18.34 -20.47
N ASP A 34 40.49 17.53 -21.52
CA ASP A 34 39.48 17.69 -22.57
C ASP A 34 38.05 17.42 -22.08
N ASP A 35 37.90 16.68 -20.97
CA ASP A 35 36.61 16.39 -20.33
C ASP A 35 36.20 17.48 -19.32
N ALA A 36 36.98 18.56 -19.16
CA ALA A 36 36.71 19.62 -18.19
C ALA A 36 35.47 20.46 -18.53
N MET A 37 34.74 20.86 -17.48
CA MET A 37 33.58 21.73 -17.56
C MET A 37 33.93 23.05 -18.25
N GLY A 38 33.06 23.48 -19.17
CA GLY A 38 33.26 24.73 -19.90
C GLY A 38 33.18 25.97 -18.99
N LYS A 39 33.85 27.04 -19.40
CA LYS A 39 33.88 28.34 -18.69
C LYS A 39 32.47 28.77 -18.25
N THR A 40 31.51 28.80 -19.16
CA THR A 40 30.13 29.25 -18.88
C THR A 40 29.49 28.46 -17.73
N GLN A 41 29.63 27.14 -17.73
CA GLN A 41 29.07 26.27 -16.70
C GLN A 41 29.72 26.51 -15.33
N VAL A 42 31.05 26.68 -15.27
CA VAL A 42 31.75 27.00 -14.02
C VAL A 42 31.22 28.30 -13.41
N PHE A 43 31.11 29.37 -14.21
CA PHE A 43 30.61 30.66 -13.72
C PHE A 43 29.12 30.64 -13.36
N GLU A 44 28.31 29.84 -14.06
CA GLU A 44 26.90 29.62 -13.71
C GLU A 44 26.78 28.96 -12.33
N TRP A 45 27.55 27.90 -12.06
CA TRP A 45 27.60 27.23 -10.76
C TRP A 45 28.09 28.16 -9.65
N PHE A 46 29.12 28.95 -9.91
CA PHE A 46 29.56 30.00 -8.98
C PHE A 46 28.45 31.01 -8.66
N SER A 47 27.68 31.42 -9.66
CA SER A 47 26.56 32.35 -9.47
C SER A 47 25.44 31.70 -8.62
N ARG A 48 25.14 30.43 -8.85
CA ARG A 48 24.19 29.66 -8.02
C ARG A 48 24.64 29.59 -6.56
N PHE A 49 25.91 29.29 -6.31
CA PHE A 49 26.46 29.22 -4.95
C PHE A 49 26.48 30.59 -4.25
N LYS A 50 26.81 31.67 -4.97
CA LYS A 50 26.69 33.06 -4.44
C LYS A 50 25.25 33.41 -4.04
N ASN A 51 24.27 32.89 -4.78
CA ASN A 51 22.85 33.08 -4.50
C ASN A 51 22.31 32.10 -3.42
N GLY A 52 23.19 31.34 -2.74
CA GLY A 52 22.83 30.43 -1.66
C GLY A 52 22.38 29.03 -2.09
N GLU A 53 22.34 28.74 -3.39
CA GLU A 53 21.91 27.43 -3.90
C GLU A 53 23.06 26.43 -3.90
N MET A 54 23.28 25.76 -2.77
CA MET A 54 24.43 24.86 -2.55
C MET A 54 24.24 23.41 -3.01
N SER A 55 23.10 23.06 -3.63
CA SER A 55 22.89 21.71 -4.19
C SER A 55 23.70 21.54 -5.48
N ILE A 56 24.28 20.37 -5.72
CA ILE A 56 24.99 20.03 -6.97
C ILE A 56 24.12 19.19 -7.92
N ASP A 57 22.96 18.74 -7.44
CA ASP A 57 22.04 17.90 -8.19
C ASP A 57 21.19 18.74 -9.15
N ASP A 58 20.75 18.12 -10.24
CA ASP A 58 19.83 18.77 -11.18
C ASP A 58 18.50 19.08 -10.47
N LYS A 59 17.95 20.27 -10.72
CA LYS A 59 16.57 20.58 -10.32
C LYS A 59 15.60 19.62 -11.01
N PRO A 60 14.43 19.36 -10.40
CA PRO A 60 13.36 18.64 -11.08
C PRO A 60 13.10 19.27 -12.44
N ARG A 61 13.27 18.50 -13.51
CA ARG A 61 12.97 18.98 -14.85
C ARG A 61 11.45 19.04 -15.00
N SER A 62 10.94 20.18 -15.43
CA SER A 62 9.56 20.26 -15.92
C SER A 62 9.48 19.42 -17.20
N GLY A 63 9.00 18.18 -17.09
CA GLY A 63 8.70 17.35 -18.24
C GLY A 63 7.61 17.96 -19.11
N ARG A 64 7.35 17.37 -20.28
CA ARG A 64 6.21 17.75 -21.11
C ARG A 64 4.92 17.49 -20.31
N PRO A 65 4.03 18.49 -20.11
CA PRO A 65 2.74 18.25 -19.49
C PRO A 65 1.98 17.21 -20.31
N SER A 66 1.44 16.19 -19.64
CA SER A 66 0.54 15.26 -20.32
C SER A 66 -0.75 16.01 -20.64
N THR A 67 -1.08 16.13 -21.92
CA THR A 67 -2.33 16.77 -22.37
C THR A 67 -3.56 15.93 -22.03
N ALA A 68 -3.38 14.63 -21.78
CA ALA A 68 -4.48 13.70 -21.51
C ALA A 68 -4.68 13.41 -20.01
N ARG A 69 -3.64 13.50 -19.17
CA ARG A 69 -3.72 13.29 -17.70
C ARG A 69 -3.98 14.61 -16.96
N THR A 70 -4.93 15.39 -17.43
CA THR A 70 -5.41 16.58 -16.72
C THR A 70 -6.26 16.16 -15.53
N HIS A 71 -6.36 17.02 -14.51
CA HIS A 71 -7.22 16.75 -13.35
C HIS A 71 -8.68 16.49 -13.75
N GLU A 72 -9.18 17.23 -14.74
CA GLU A 72 -10.52 17.05 -15.31
C GLU A 72 -10.73 15.65 -15.90
N ASN A 73 -9.79 15.15 -16.72
CA ASN A 73 -9.90 13.81 -17.30
C ASN A 73 -9.80 12.71 -16.24
N VAL A 74 -8.96 12.90 -15.22
CA VAL A 74 -8.84 11.97 -14.09
C VAL A 74 -10.17 11.86 -13.34
N GLU A 75 -10.81 13.00 -13.04
CA GLU A 75 -12.08 12.99 -12.32
C GLU A 75 -13.23 12.47 -13.19
N LYS A 76 -13.26 12.81 -14.48
CA LYS A 76 -14.22 12.25 -15.44
C LYS A 76 -14.14 10.72 -15.47
N ILE A 77 -12.94 10.16 -15.57
CA ILE A 77 -12.72 8.71 -15.55
C ILE A 77 -13.13 8.11 -14.20
N ARG A 78 -12.86 8.81 -13.08
CA ARG A 78 -13.28 8.37 -11.75
C ARG A 78 -14.80 8.21 -11.66
N GLU A 79 -15.57 9.17 -12.16
CA GLU A 79 -17.03 9.12 -12.11
C GLU A 79 -17.59 7.98 -12.97
N ILE A 80 -17.07 7.79 -14.19
CA ILE A 80 -17.47 6.66 -15.07
C ILE A 80 -17.29 5.31 -14.36
N ILE A 81 -16.22 5.14 -13.59
CA ILE A 81 -15.94 3.90 -12.85
C ILE A 81 -16.81 3.76 -11.61
N LYS A 82 -17.14 4.88 -10.93
CA LYS A 82 -18.04 4.85 -9.77
C LYS A 82 -19.43 4.34 -10.14
N GLU A 83 -19.91 4.71 -11.34
CA GLU A 83 -21.18 4.21 -11.89
C GLU A 83 -21.14 2.71 -12.14
N ASP A 84 -20.13 2.22 -12.86
CA ASP A 84 -19.91 0.78 -13.06
C ASP A 84 -18.42 0.41 -13.09
N ARG A 85 -18.01 -0.32 -12.04
CA ARG A 85 -16.62 -0.79 -11.87
C ARG A 85 -16.26 -1.97 -12.77
N ARG A 86 -17.21 -2.52 -13.52
CA ARG A 86 -17.00 -3.64 -14.44
C ARG A 86 -16.68 -3.19 -15.85
N ARG A 87 -16.75 -1.88 -16.12
CA ARG A 87 -16.46 -1.32 -17.44
C ARG A 87 -15.08 -1.70 -17.95
N THR A 88 -15.00 -1.95 -19.25
CA THR A 88 -13.71 -2.16 -19.91
C THR A 88 -13.01 -0.84 -20.17
N ILE A 89 -11.72 -0.89 -20.49
CA ILE A 89 -10.97 0.33 -20.86
C ILE A 89 -11.56 0.92 -22.14
N GLU A 90 -12.00 0.08 -23.08
CA GLU A 90 -12.63 0.48 -24.33
C GLU A 90 -13.90 1.30 -24.10
N GLU A 91 -14.79 0.85 -23.21
CA GLU A 91 -16.00 1.60 -22.85
C GLU A 91 -15.67 2.94 -22.18
N ILE A 92 -14.64 2.96 -21.32
CA ILE A 92 -14.19 4.20 -20.67
C ILE A 92 -13.63 5.17 -21.72
N VAL A 93 -12.90 4.68 -22.73
CA VAL A 93 -12.38 5.50 -23.83
C VAL A 93 -13.53 6.15 -24.61
N GLU A 94 -14.55 5.38 -24.96
CA GLU A 94 -15.72 5.89 -25.69
C GLU A 94 -16.47 6.97 -24.91
N LEU A 95 -16.65 6.78 -23.60
CA LEU A 95 -17.34 7.75 -22.73
C LEU A 95 -16.50 8.99 -22.39
N SER A 96 -15.19 8.80 -22.21
CA SER A 96 -14.31 9.88 -21.78
C SER A 96 -13.76 10.71 -22.94
N GLY A 97 -13.62 10.12 -24.14
CA GLY A 97 -12.88 10.71 -25.26
C GLY A 97 -11.36 10.72 -25.07
N VAL A 98 -10.87 10.08 -24.00
CA VAL A 98 -9.46 9.99 -23.66
C VAL A 98 -8.85 8.76 -24.33
N THR A 99 -7.61 8.87 -24.81
CA THR A 99 -6.95 7.74 -25.48
C THR A 99 -6.77 6.55 -24.54
N TRP A 100 -6.86 5.34 -25.08
CA TRP A 100 -6.75 4.08 -24.33
C TRP A 100 -5.52 4.03 -23.42
N SER A 101 -4.35 4.42 -23.92
CA SER A 101 -3.10 4.43 -23.16
C SER A 101 -3.14 5.41 -21.99
N SER A 102 -3.80 6.55 -22.16
CA SER A 102 -3.98 7.54 -21.09
C SER A 102 -4.98 7.03 -20.05
N VAL A 103 -6.09 6.43 -20.46
CA VAL A 103 -7.05 5.78 -19.53
C VAL A 103 -6.34 4.70 -18.72
N GLN A 104 -5.57 3.82 -19.35
CA GLN A 104 -4.82 2.77 -18.67
C GLN A 104 -3.89 3.36 -17.60
N ARG A 105 -3.14 4.42 -17.92
CA ARG A 105 -2.24 5.09 -16.98
C ARG A 105 -2.98 5.83 -15.87
N ILE A 106 -4.10 6.47 -16.18
CA ILE A 106 -4.94 7.13 -15.18
C ILE A 106 -5.47 6.10 -14.17
N LEU A 107 -5.94 4.95 -14.66
CA LEU A 107 -6.37 3.86 -13.79
C LEU A 107 -5.26 3.38 -12.86
N THR A 108 -4.05 3.11 -13.39
CA THR A 108 -2.99 2.45 -12.61
C THR A 108 -2.13 3.41 -11.80
N GLU A 109 -1.75 4.58 -12.35
CA GLU A 109 -0.82 5.53 -11.74
C GLU A 109 -1.55 6.62 -10.94
N ASP A 110 -2.63 7.20 -11.48
CA ASP A 110 -3.33 8.33 -10.83
C ASP A 110 -4.38 7.86 -9.82
N LEU A 111 -5.15 6.83 -10.17
CA LEU A 111 -6.23 6.28 -9.33
C LEU A 111 -5.78 5.06 -8.50
N GLY A 112 -4.62 4.49 -8.79
CA GLY A 112 -4.08 3.32 -8.08
C GLY A 112 -4.93 2.04 -8.21
N MET A 113 -5.78 1.97 -9.23
CA MET A 113 -6.70 0.85 -9.46
C MET A 113 -5.99 -0.33 -10.12
N LYS A 114 -6.45 -1.53 -9.79
CA LYS A 114 -6.01 -2.79 -10.39
C LYS A 114 -7.23 -3.62 -10.78
N ARG A 115 -7.13 -4.32 -11.90
CA ARG A 115 -8.17 -5.26 -12.32
C ARG A 115 -8.20 -6.43 -11.36
N VAL A 116 -9.36 -6.67 -10.74
CA VAL A 116 -9.60 -7.83 -9.88
C VAL A 116 -10.53 -8.78 -10.62
N ALA A 117 -10.16 -10.06 -10.70
CA ALA A 117 -11.01 -11.08 -11.30
C ALA A 117 -12.30 -11.26 -10.48
N ALA A 118 -13.43 -11.39 -11.16
CA ALA A 118 -14.70 -11.71 -10.51
C ALA A 118 -14.60 -13.07 -9.81
N LYS A 119 -15.14 -13.16 -8.59
CA LYS A 119 -15.26 -14.43 -7.88
C LYS A 119 -16.53 -15.15 -8.30
N PHE A 120 -16.43 -16.45 -8.58
CA PHE A 120 -17.59 -17.27 -8.88
C PHE A 120 -18.50 -17.36 -7.64
N VAL A 121 -19.78 -17.09 -7.83
CA VAL A 121 -20.81 -17.22 -6.80
C VAL A 121 -21.76 -18.34 -7.23
N PRO A 122 -21.82 -19.47 -6.51
CA PRO A 122 -22.55 -20.67 -6.96
C PRO A 122 -24.04 -20.46 -7.24
N ARG A 123 -24.69 -19.51 -6.56
CA ARG A 123 -26.13 -19.23 -6.71
C ARG A 123 -26.43 -17.75 -6.50
N LEU A 124 -27.37 -17.24 -7.29
CA LEU A 124 -27.99 -15.93 -7.06
C LEU A 124 -29.08 -16.09 -6.00
N LEU A 125 -28.88 -15.46 -4.85
CA LEU A 125 -29.82 -15.53 -3.73
C LEU A 125 -30.95 -14.49 -3.87
N THR A 126 -32.17 -14.88 -3.54
CA THR A 126 -33.30 -13.94 -3.39
C THR A 126 -33.09 -13.03 -2.18
N ALA A 127 -33.89 -11.96 -2.07
CA ALA A 127 -33.82 -11.05 -0.93
C ALA A 127 -34.11 -11.78 0.40
N GLU A 128 -35.12 -12.65 0.40
CA GLU A 128 -35.53 -13.45 1.56
C GLU A 128 -34.43 -14.42 1.98
N GLN A 129 -33.78 -15.08 1.01
CA GLN A 129 -32.67 -15.99 1.29
C GLN A 129 -31.45 -15.27 1.88
N LYS A 130 -31.15 -14.05 1.43
CA LYS A 130 -30.07 -13.24 2.01
C LYS A 130 -30.41 -12.86 3.46
N GLN A 131 -31.65 -12.42 3.70
CA GLN A 131 -32.09 -12.01 5.01
C GLN A 131 -32.07 -13.19 6.00
N GLY A 132 -32.65 -14.33 5.63
CA GLY A 132 -32.63 -15.53 6.48
C GLY A 132 -31.22 -16.02 6.80
N ARG A 133 -30.27 -15.87 5.86
CA ARG A 133 -28.84 -16.18 6.13
C ARG A 133 -28.23 -15.23 7.15
N VAL A 134 -28.53 -13.93 7.08
CA VAL A 134 -28.04 -12.94 8.05
C VAL A 134 -28.59 -13.27 9.43
N GLU A 135 -29.89 -13.53 9.54
CA GLU A 135 -30.56 -13.87 10.80
C GLU A 135 -29.98 -15.14 11.42
N ALA A 136 -29.85 -16.21 10.64
CA ALA A 136 -29.24 -17.46 11.11
C ALA A 136 -27.80 -17.25 11.60
N CYS A 137 -26.99 -16.50 10.85
CA CYS A 137 -25.62 -16.20 11.27
C CYS A 137 -25.54 -15.32 12.52
N CYS A 138 -26.47 -14.37 12.69
CA CYS A 138 -26.55 -13.56 13.91
C CYS A 138 -26.95 -14.39 15.13
N ALA A 139 -27.96 -15.27 14.98
CA ALA A 139 -28.38 -16.17 16.05
C ALA A 139 -27.24 -17.11 16.48
N LEU A 140 -26.56 -17.74 15.51
CA LEU A 140 -25.41 -18.62 15.79
C LEU A 140 -24.25 -17.87 16.48
N LYS A 141 -24.01 -16.61 16.10
CA LYS A 141 -23.00 -15.78 16.76
C LYS A 141 -23.35 -15.49 18.21
N GLU A 142 -24.61 -15.15 18.48
CA GLU A 142 -25.09 -14.85 19.81
C GLU A 142 -25.04 -16.09 20.71
N GLU A 143 -25.50 -17.25 20.20
CA GLU A 143 -25.41 -18.53 20.90
C GLU A 143 -23.95 -18.92 21.20
N SER A 144 -23.05 -18.74 20.22
CA SER A 144 -21.62 -18.98 20.42
C SER A 144 -21.03 -18.07 21.50
N ARG A 145 -21.43 -16.80 21.53
CA ARG A 145 -20.98 -15.85 22.57
C ARG A 145 -21.49 -16.27 23.95
N ASN A 146 -22.78 -16.54 24.07
CA ASN A 146 -23.41 -16.93 25.33
C ASN A 146 -22.80 -18.24 25.87
N THR A 147 -22.58 -19.22 25.01
CA THR A 147 -21.90 -20.47 25.37
C THR A 147 -20.48 -20.19 25.87
N THR A 148 -19.74 -19.31 25.21
CA THR A 148 -18.38 -18.92 25.64
C THR A 148 -18.40 -18.27 27.01
N GLU A 149 -19.33 -17.36 27.25
CA GLU A 149 -19.51 -16.68 28.54
C GLU A 149 -19.80 -17.69 29.67
N VAL A 150 -20.76 -18.60 29.46
CA VAL A 150 -21.09 -19.66 30.42
C VAL A 150 -19.86 -20.52 30.70
N LEU A 151 -19.18 -21.03 29.67
CA LEU A 151 -17.99 -21.87 29.87
C LEU A 151 -16.86 -21.13 30.59
N SER A 152 -16.70 -19.83 30.30
CA SER A 152 -15.68 -18.99 30.96
C SER A 152 -16.00 -18.68 32.42
N SER A 153 -17.28 -18.73 32.80
CA SER A 153 -17.73 -18.49 34.17
C SER A 153 -17.50 -19.67 35.10
N ILE A 154 -17.31 -20.88 34.55
CA ILE A 154 -17.03 -22.09 35.32
C ILE A 154 -15.63 -21.95 35.94
N SER A 155 -15.58 -21.91 37.26
CA SER A 155 -14.30 -21.84 37.97
C SER A 155 -13.52 -23.15 37.84
N LYS A 156 -12.18 -23.06 37.94
CA LYS A 156 -11.32 -24.27 37.93
C LYS A 156 -11.67 -25.24 39.05
N ASP A 157 -12.10 -24.73 40.20
CA ASP A 157 -12.44 -25.54 41.36
C ASP A 157 -13.78 -26.26 41.17
N GLU A 158 -14.80 -25.59 40.62
CA GLU A 158 -16.07 -26.25 40.24
C GLU A 158 -15.84 -27.35 39.21
N PHE A 159 -15.03 -27.07 38.18
CA PHE A 159 -14.68 -28.07 37.19
C PHE A 159 -13.95 -29.26 37.82
N ARG A 160 -12.96 -29.00 38.70
CA ARG A 160 -12.21 -30.04 39.41
C ARG A 160 -13.13 -30.89 40.29
N GLN A 161 -14.03 -30.28 41.06
CA GLN A 161 -14.98 -31.01 41.90
C GLN A 161 -15.93 -31.89 41.07
N CYS A 162 -16.42 -31.39 39.94
CA CYS A 162 -17.25 -32.17 39.03
C CYS A 162 -16.47 -33.38 38.47
N PHE A 163 -15.22 -33.17 38.08
CA PHE A 163 -14.34 -34.21 37.57
C PHE A 163 -14.00 -35.27 38.64
N GLU A 164 -13.73 -34.85 39.88
CA GLU A 164 -13.50 -35.76 41.00
C GLU A 164 -14.74 -36.60 41.34
N LYS A 165 -15.94 -36.01 41.31
CA LYS A 165 -17.20 -36.76 41.48
C LYS A 165 -17.36 -37.81 40.40
N TRP A 166 -17.07 -37.45 39.15
CA TRP A 166 -17.12 -38.41 38.03
C TRP A 166 -16.11 -39.55 38.21
N ASN A 167 -14.85 -39.26 38.58
CA ASN A 167 -13.86 -40.31 38.86
C ASN A 167 -14.31 -41.24 39.99
N LYS A 168 -14.85 -40.71 41.09
CA LYS A 168 -15.37 -41.54 42.19
C LYS A 168 -16.50 -42.46 41.74
N ARG A 169 -17.38 -41.99 40.85
CA ARG A 169 -18.44 -42.81 40.25
C ARG A 169 -17.87 -43.90 39.36
N LEU A 170 -16.89 -43.56 38.53
CA LEU A 170 -16.20 -44.51 37.66
C LEU A 170 -15.48 -45.60 38.48
N ASP A 171 -14.71 -45.23 39.50
CA ASP A 171 -14.03 -46.17 40.41
C ASP A 171 -15.03 -47.10 41.09
N LYS A 172 -16.17 -46.55 41.54
CA LYS A 172 -17.22 -47.34 42.17
C LYS A 172 -17.82 -48.34 41.18
N CYS A 173 -18.10 -47.92 39.95
CA CYS A 173 -18.58 -48.79 38.88
C CYS A 173 -17.61 -49.93 38.56
N ILE A 174 -16.31 -49.63 38.49
CA ILE A 174 -15.26 -50.64 38.29
C ILE A 174 -15.21 -51.62 39.47
N SER A 175 -15.29 -51.12 40.71
CA SER A 175 -15.22 -51.95 41.92
C SER A 175 -16.36 -52.95 42.06
N VAL A 176 -17.51 -52.65 41.46
CA VAL A 176 -18.70 -53.52 41.43
C VAL A 176 -18.88 -54.22 40.08
N SER A 177 -17.83 -54.28 39.25
CA SER A 177 -17.83 -54.95 37.93
C SER A 177 -18.98 -54.51 37.01
N GLY A 178 -19.40 -53.24 37.09
CA GLY A 178 -20.48 -52.69 36.27
C GLY A 178 -21.88 -52.81 36.88
N GLU A 179 -22.06 -53.45 38.04
CA GLU A 179 -23.33 -53.49 38.79
C GLU A 179 -23.55 -52.19 39.60
N TYR A 180 -23.43 -51.05 38.93
CA TYR A 180 -23.61 -49.73 39.54
C TYR A 180 -24.93 -49.09 39.10
N PHE A 181 -25.71 -48.63 40.07
CA PHE A 181 -26.94 -47.88 39.82
C PHE A 181 -27.00 -46.66 40.75
N GLU A 182 -27.12 -45.46 40.18
CA GLU A 182 -27.49 -44.24 40.90
C GLU A 182 -28.98 -44.00 40.70
N GLY A 183 -29.75 -44.00 41.78
CA GLY A 183 -31.13 -43.50 41.76
C GLY A 183 -31.13 -41.97 41.86
N ASP A 184 -32.12 -41.36 41.21
CA ASP A 184 -32.33 -39.90 41.14
C ASP A 184 -32.46 -39.21 42.51
#